data_AF-A0A0G1VBW4-F1
#
_entry.id   AF-A0A0G1VBW4-F1
#
_cell.length_a   1.000
_cell.length_b   1.000
_cell.length_c   1.000
_cell.angle_alpha   90.00
_cell.angle_beta   90.00
_cell.angle_gamma   90.00
#
_symmetry.space_group_name_H-M   'P 1'
#
loop_
_entity.id
_entity.type
_entity.pdbx_description
1 polymer ?
#
loop_
_entity_poly.entity_id
_entity_poly.type
_entity_poly.pdbx_seq_one_letter_code
_entity_poly.pdbx_strand_id
1 'polypeptide(L)'
;MKWYVEKFKEKHSALTAERFTLSEDGELARLKEFAAAQSLFDNFKFGILDEAAEADSKELVEVLKLALNSRNLTLVISAEKFLPKEFKILNDSSVIKEEFDFTPSDLAGFLKKEAEKRNLKLIPAVSDVLIKNCGGDKWWLVTELDKLALGSPAAIEPVREDQNFFGLINKFRNADSVGYALPALERLLDFEEPAKIFNMISSFAKASEDLRKMADYDAAIKSGKMEYPEALLDLALGD
;
A
#
# COMPACT_ATOMS: atom_id res chain seq x y z
N MET A 1 -13.28 2.07 -1.75
CA MET A 1 -14.05 2.69 -2.86
C MET A 1 -15.14 1.81 -3.46
N LYS A 2 -14.93 0.51 -3.74
CA LYS A 2 -15.96 -0.40 -4.29
C LYS A 2 -17.30 -0.39 -3.52
N TRP A 3 -17.24 -0.36 -2.19
CA TRP A 3 -18.42 -0.30 -1.32
C TRP A 3 -19.32 0.92 -1.57
N TYR A 4 -18.75 2.12 -1.77
CA TYR A 4 -19.55 3.31 -2.07
C TYR A 4 -20.26 3.20 -3.41
N VAL A 5 -19.60 2.63 -4.41
CA VAL A 5 -20.19 2.38 -5.74
C VAL A 5 -21.37 1.41 -5.63
N GLU A 6 -21.20 0.31 -4.89
CA GLU A 6 -22.28 -0.67 -4.67
C GLU A 6 -23.46 -0.05 -3.91
N LYS A 7 -23.20 0.69 -2.83
CA LYS A 7 -24.25 1.39 -2.07
C LYS A 7 -25.00 2.44 -2.89
N PHE A 8 -24.28 3.15 -3.76
CA PHE A 8 -24.90 4.10 -4.69
C PHE A 8 -25.81 3.37 -5.68
N LYS A 9 -25.35 2.25 -6.26
CA LYS A 9 -26.11 1.40 -7.19
C LYS A 9 -27.34 0.72 -6.56
N GLU A 10 -27.32 0.44 -5.26
CA GLU A 10 -28.49 -0.08 -4.53
C GLU A 10 -29.59 0.96 -4.38
N LYS A 11 -29.21 2.24 -4.15
CA LYS A 11 -30.16 3.33 -3.89
C LYS A 11 -30.67 4.02 -5.15
N HIS A 12 -29.79 4.14 -6.13
CA HIS A 12 -30.04 4.74 -7.42
C HIS A 12 -29.66 3.66 -8.42
N SER A 13 -30.46 3.41 -9.46
CA SER A 13 -30.27 2.35 -10.48
C SER A 13 -29.03 2.52 -11.36
N ALA A 14 -27.97 3.10 -10.81
CA ALA A 14 -26.96 3.92 -11.44
C ALA A 14 -26.18 3.19 -12.52
N LEU A 15 -26.39 3.66 -13.75
CA LEU A 15 -25.55 3.36 -14.90
C LEU A 15 -24.38 4.33 -15.00
N THR A 16 -24.40 5.46 -14.27
CA THR A 16 -23.42 6.55 -14.40
C THR A 16 -22.53 6.73 -13.16
N ALA A 17 -21.67 5.73 -12.90
CA ALA A 17 -20.59 5.83 -11.93
C ALA A 17 -19.24 5.84 -12.66
N GLU A 18 -18.49 6.93 -12.54
CA GLU A 18 -17.19 7.11 -13.22
C GLU A 18 -16.07 7.38 -12.22
N ARG A 19 -14.85 7.04 -12.62
CA ARG A 19 -13.63 7.24 -11.84
C ARG A 19 -12.67 8.11 -12.67
N PHE A 20 -12.05 9.07 -12.01
CA PHE A 20 -11.18 10.07 -12.62
C PHE A 20 -9.84 10.11 -11.89
N THR A 21 -8.76 9.91 -12.62
CA THR A 21 -7.38 10.02 -12.12
C THR A 21 -6.86 11.40 -12.51
N LEU A 22 -6.88 12.36 -11.59
CA LEU A 22 -6.71 13.77 -11.97
C LEU A 22 -5.26 14.20 -12.27
N SER A 23 -4.30 13.30 -12.10
CA SER A 23 -2.93 13.46 -12.60
C SER A 23 -2.80 13.14 -14.10
N GLU A 24 -3.78 12.45 -14.69
CA GLU A 24 -3.76 12.10 -16.11
C GLU A 24 -4.29 13.25 -16.99
N ASP A 25 -3.66 13.44 -18.16
CA ASP A 25 -4.00 14.49 -19.10
C ASP A 25 -5.47 14.35 -19.58
N GLY A 26 -6.24 15.44 -19.44
CA GLY A 26 -7.63 15.51 -19.92
C GLY A 26 -8.68 14.97 -18.97
N GLU A 27 -8.30 14.28 -17.88
CA GLU A 27 -9.27 13.73 -16.91
C GLU A 27 -10.04 14.83 -16.16
N LEU A 28 -9.41 15.97 -15.87
CA LEU A 28 -10.10 17.13 -15.28
C LEU A 28 -11.14 17.74 -16.23
N ALA A 29 -10.85 17.77 -17.53
CA ALA A 29 -11.79 18.25 -18.55
C ALA A 29 -12.99 17.29 -18.67
N ARG A 30 -12.71 15.97 -18.70
CA ARG A 30 -13.74 14.92 -18.70
C ARG A 30 -14.61 14.99 -17.44
N LEU A 31 -14.03 15.24 -16.27
CA LEU A 31 -14.76 15.44 -15.02
C LEU A 31 -15.70 16.66 -15.11
N LYS A 32 -15.24 17.78 -15.68
CA LYS A 32 -16.08 18.97 -15.87
C LYS A 32 -17.29 18.67 -16.76
N GLU A 33 -17.06 18.00 -17.88
CA GLU A 33 -18.12 17.57 -18.78
C GLU A 33 -19.10 16.62 -18.08
N PHE A 34 -18.57 15.65 -17.33
CA PHE A 34 -19.36 14.75 -16.51
C PHE A 34 -20.22 15.48 -15.48
N ALA A 35 -19.67 16.46 -14.78
CA ALA A 35 -20.41 17.23 -13.77
C ALA A 35 -21.48 18.14 -14.38
N ALA A 36 -21.20 18.73 -15.56
CA ALA A 36 -22.10 19.67 -16.23
C ALA A 36 -23.19 18.99 -17.07
N ALA A 37 -22.94 17.78 -17.58
CA ALA A 37 -23.90 17.10 -18.44
C ALA A 37 -25.23 16.85 -17.70
N GLN A 38 -26.35 17.09 -18.37
CA GLN A 38 -27.66 16.73 -17.85
C GLN A 38 -28.09 15.41 -18.49
N SER A 39 -28.14 14.33 -17.72
CA SER A 39 -28.56 13.04 -18.24
C SER A 39 -30.09 13.02 -18.39
N LEU A 40 -30.57 12.54 -19.55
CA LEU A 40 -31.99 12.35 -19.83
C LEU A 40 -32.55 11.06 -19.21
N PHE A 41 -31.66 10.14 -18.79
CA PHE A 41 -32.01 8.80 -18.34
C PHE A 41 -31.67 8.53 -16.88
N ASP A 42 -30.66 9.22 -16.33
CA ASP A 42 -30.12 8.93 -15.00
C ASP A 42 -30.04 10.24 -14.20
N ASN A 43 -30.94 10.40 -13.24
CA ASN A 43 -31.05 11.65 -12.47
C ASN A 43 -29.93 11.83 -11.43
N PHE A 44 -29.07 10.83 -11.24
CA PHE A 44 -28.01 10.85 -10.23
C PHE A 44 -26.67 10.40 -10.81
N LYS A 45 -25.61 11.15 -10.52
CA LYS A 45 -24.24 10.93 -10.97
C LYS A 45 -23.32 10.68 -9.80
N PHE A 46 -22.39 9.75 -9.97
CA PHE A 46 -21.39 9.41 -8.98
C PHE A 46 -19.98 9.44 -9.57
N GLY A 47 -19.12 10.29 -9.05
CA GLY A 47 -17.72 10.40 -9.47
C GLY A 47 -16.77 10.03 -8.34
N ILE A 48 -15.75 9.23 -8.64
CA ILE A 48 -14.61 9.00 -7.75
C ILE A 48 -13.42 9.77 -8.30
N LEU A 49 -12.82 10.62 -7.46
CA LEU A 49 -11.65 11.43 -7.80
C LEU A 49 -10.43 10.89 -7.05
N ASP A 50 -9.45 10.41 -7.79
CA ASP A 50 -8.13 10.09 -7.25
C ASP A 50 -7.16 11.23 -7.58
N GLU A 51 -6.14 11.38 -6.74
CA GLU A 51 -5.03 12.31 -6.98
C GLU A 51 -5.47 13.77 -7.19
N ALA A 52 -6.54 14.17 -6.50
CA ALA A 52 -7.12 15.52 -6.60
C ALA A 52 -6.16 16.67 -6.25
N ALA A 53 -5.04 16.38 -5.58
CA ALA A 53 -4.00 17.37 -5.28
C ALA A 53 -3.19 17.78 -6.53
N GLU A 54 -3.12 16.92 -7.55
CA GLU A 54 -2.34 17.13 -8.78
C GLU A 54 -3.12 17.93 -9.84
N ALA A 55 -4.44 18.06 -9.66
CA ALA A 55 -5.31 18.81 -10.56
C ALA A 55 -5.09 20.34 -10.45
N ASP A 56 -5.49 21.09 -11.49
CA ASP A 56 -5.61 22.54 -11.36
C ASP A 56 -6.65 22.88 -10.27
N SER A 57 -6.15 23.46 -9.17
CA SER A 57 -6.94 23.75 -7.98
C SER A 57 -8.13 24.68 -8.22
N LYS A 58 -8.03 25.64 -9.15
CA LYS A 58 -9.13 26.57 -9.43
C LYS A 58 -10.24 25.86 -10.17
N GLU A 59 -9.87 25.15 -11.21
CA GLU A 59 -10.79 24.39 -12.06
C GLU A 59 -11.51 23.29 -11.28
N LEU A 60 -10.79 22.54 -10.45
CA LEU A 60 -11.38 21.49 -9.63
C LEU A 60 -12.33 22.07 -8.57
N VAL A 61 -11.98 23.20 -7.93
CA VAL A 61 -12.86 23.86 -6.95
C VAL A 61 -14.18 24.31 -7.60
N GLU A 62 -14.19 24.73 -8.86
CA GLU A 62 -15.43 25.04 -9.58
C GLU A 62 -16.32 23.80 -9.74
N VAL A 63 -15.76 22.64 -10.08
CA VAL A 63 -16.50 21.38 -10.15
C VAL A 63 -17.04 20.98 -8.78
N LEU A 64 -16.24 21.10 -7.71
CA LEU A 64 -16.68 20.76 -6.35
C LEU A 64 -17.83 21.67 -5.88
N LYS A 65 -17.83 22.95 -6.27
CA LYS A 65 -18.97 23.85 -6.01
C LYS A 65 -20.26 23.38 -6.69
N LEU A 66 -20.17 22.84 -7.91
CA LEU A 66 -21.34 22.29 -8.60
C LEU A 66 -21.89 21.07 -7.83
N ALA A 67 -21.02 20.19 -7.35
CA ALA A 67 -21.43 19.04 -6.55
C ALA A 67 -22.10 19.45 -5.23
N LEU A 68 -21.58 20.45 -4.52
CA LEU A 68 -22.17 20.93 -3.26
C LEU A 68 -23.55 21.56 -3.43
N ASN A 69 -23.80 22.20 -4.58
CA ASN A 69 -25.08 22.82 -4.88
C ASN A 69 -26.08 21.87 -5.58
N SER A 70 -25.66 20.66 -5.93
CA SER A 70 -26.46 19.69 -6.67
C SER A 70 -26.87 18.52 -5.79
N ARG A 71 -28.16 18.20 -5.76
CA ARG A 71 -28.66 16.96 -5.11
C ARG A 71 -28.42 15.70 -5.95
N ASN A 72 -27.99 15.89 -7.19
CA ASN A 72 -27.92 14.87 -8.22
C ASN A 72 -26.49 14.50 -8.59
N LEU A 73 -25.47 15.14 -7.98
CA LEU A 73 -24.07 14.86 -8.21
C LEU A 73 -23.39 14.56 -6.88
N THR A 74 -22.88 13.34 -6.73
CA THR A 74 -22.05 12.94 -5.60
C THR A 74 -20.63 12.70 -6.08
N LEU A 75 -19.66 13.37 -5.44
CA LEU A 75 -18.24 13.17 -5.70
C LEU A 75 -17.57 12.62 -4.44
N VAL A 76 -16.76 11.58 -4.59
CA VAL A 76 -15.93 11.01 -3.54
C VAL A 76 -14.48 11.28 -3.89
N ILE A 77 -13.76 11.94 -2.98
CA ILE A 77 -12.34 12.21 -3.13
C ILE A 77 -11.56 11.16 -2.34
N SER A 78 -10.68 10.45 -3.03
CA SER A 78 -9.72 9.53 -2.43
C SER A 78 -8.37 10.22 -2.31
N ALA A 79 -7.88 10.41 -1.09
CA ALA A 79 -6.58 11.04 -0.84
C ALA A 79 -5.90 10.41 0.37
N GLU A 80 -4.58 10.23 0.29
CA GLU A 80 -3.76 9.74 1.41
C GLU A 80 -3.57 10.81 2.49
N LYS A 81 -3.60 12.09 2.09
CA LYS A 81 -3.43 13.25 2.97
C LYS A 81 -4.54 14.25 2.71
N PHE A 82 -4.78 15.10 3.69
CA PHE A 82 -5.66 16.25 3.50
C PHE A 82 -5.23 17.10 2.32
N LEU A 83 -6.21 17.48 1.51
CA LEU A 83 -5.98 18.35 0.38
C LEU A 83 -5.46 19.72 0.83
N PRO A 84 -4.65 20.39 -0.01
CA PRO A 84 -4.10 21.72 0.27
C PRO A 84 -5.15 22.81 0.61
N LYS A 85 -4.70 23.95 1.16
CA LYS A 85 -5.56 25.04 1.67
C LYS A 85 -6.46 25.66 0.60
N GLU A 86 -6.14 25.44 -0.66
CA GLU A 86 -6.87 25.84 -1.85
C GLU A 86 -8.26 25.18 -1.87
N PHE A 87 -8.39 23.99 -1.28
CA PHE A 87 -9.63 23.21 -1.20
C PHE A 87 -10.44 23.47 0.08
N LYS A 88 -10.39 24.69 0.64
CA LYS A 88 -11.17 25.09 1.83
C LYS A 88 -12.66 24.80 1.75
N ILE A 89 -13.20 24.71 0.53
CA ILE A 89 -14.60 24.36 0.29
C ILE A 89 -14.98 22.98 0.86
N LEU A 90 -14.00 22.08 1.01
CA LEU A 90 -14.20 20.77 1.62
C LEU A 90 -14.42 20.84 3.14
N ASN A 91 -14.28 22.02 3.77
CA ASN A 91 -14.64 22.22 5.17
C ASN A 91 -16.13 22.55 5.38
N ASP A 92 -16.92 22.61 4.30
CA ASP A 92 -18.36 22.76 4.39
C ASP A 92 -18.99 21.59 5.18
N SER A 93 -20.01 21.89 5.98
CA SER A 93 -20.71 20.90 6.81
C SER A 93 -21.42 19.79 6.01
N SER A 94 -21.70 20.03 4.73
CA SER A 94 -22.28 19.03 3.82
C SER A 94 -21.27 18.00 3.31
N VAL A 95 -19.97 18.23 3.51
CA VAL A 95 -18.90 17.31 3.14
C VAL A 95 -18.67 16.31 4.25
N ILE A 96 -18.88 15.03 3.94
CA ILE A 96 -18.57 13.93 4.84
C ILE A 96 -17.07 13.64 4.72
N LYS A 97 -16.37 13.71 5.84
CA LYS A 97 -14.94 13.39 5.94
C LYS A 97 -14.80 12.09 6.72
N GLU A 98 -14.17 11.11 6.10
CA GLU A 98 -13.81 9.85 6.73
C GLU A 98 -12.29 9.73 6.72
N GLU A 99 -11.70 9.72 7.92
CA GLU A 99 -10.29 9.45 8.11
C GLU A 99 -10.10 7.97 8.45
N PHE A 100 -9.21 7.32 7.73
CA PHE A 100 -8.83 5.93 7.98
C PHE A 100 -7.47 5.88 8.66
N ASP A 101 -7.34 6.55 9.82
CA ASP A 101 -6.12 6.46 10.61
C ASP A 101 -6.08 5.11 11.34
N PHE A 102 -4.89 4.53 11.43
CA PHE A 102 -4.70 3.23 12.04
C PHE A 102 -3.70 3.30 13.17
N THR A 103 -4.21 3.09 14.38
CA THR A 103 -3.39 2.83 15.55
C THR A 103 -3.20 1.32 15.72
N PRO A 104 -1.95 0.83 15.91
CA PRO A 104 -1.67 -0.59 16.18
C PRO A 104 -2.43 -1.16 17.38
N SER A 105 -2.90 -0.30 18.29
CA SER A 105 -3.61 -0.68 19.51
C SER A 105 -4.98 -1.33 19.29
N ASP A 106 -5.62 -1.19 18.12
CA ASP A 106 -6.94 -1.79 17.84
C ASP A 106 -6.90 -2.99 16.87
N LEU A 107 -5.72 -3.56 16.61
CA LEU A 107 -5.58 -4.73 15.72
C LEU A 107 -6.37 -5.95 16.18
N ALA A 108 -6.35 -6.23 17.48
CA ALA A 108 -7.06 -7.37 18.05
C ALA A 108 -8.58 -7.21 17.91
N GLY A 109 -9.10 -5.99 18.13
CA GLY A 109 -10.50 -5.67 17.94
C GLY A 109 -10.92 -5.78 16.47
N PHE A 110 -10.09 -5.28 15.56
CA PHE A 110 -10.29 -5.40 14.12
C PHE A 110 -10.32 -6.87 13.67
N LEU A 111 -9.29 -7.66 14.03
CA LEU A 111 -9.19 -9.08 13.69
C LEU A 111 -10.42 -9.85 14.16
N LYS A 112 -10.86 -9.63 15.40
CA LYS A 112 -12.04 -10.29 15.96
C LYS A 112 -13.29 -9.97 15.14
N LYS A 113 -13.54 -8.68 14.84
CA LYS A 113 -14.70 -8.26 14.03
C LYS A 113 -14.66 -8.84 12.62
N GLU A 114 -13.52 -8.83 11.96
CA GLU A 114 -13.39 -9.36 10.60
C GLU A 114 -13.49 -10.89 10.53
N ALA A 115 -13.05 -11.60 11.57
CA ALA A 115 -13.23 -13.04 11.71
C ALA A 115 -14.71 -13.41 11.96
N GLU A 116 -15.40 -12.67 12.83
CA GLU A 116 -16.83 -12.86 13.11
C GLU A 116 -17.69 -12.67 11.84
N LYS A 117 -17.39 -11.66 11.01
CA LYS A 117 -18.06 -11.46 9.71
C LYS A 117 -17.97 -12.65 8.77
N ARG A 118 -16.92 -13.47 8.92
CA ARG A 118 -16.64 -14.66 8.11
C ARG A 118 -17.05 -15.97 8.79
N ASN A 119 -17.74 -15.87 9.94
CA ASN A 119 -18.09 -17.02 10.78
C ASN A 119 -16.87 -17.87 11.22
N LEU A 120 -15.69 -17.24 11.32
CA LEU A 120 -14.47 -17.88 11.77
C LEU A 120 -14.35 -17.83 13.29
N LYS A 121 -14.04 -18.97 13.91
CA LYS A 121 -13.66 -19.05 15.33
C LYS A 121 -12.15 -19.21 15.43
N LEU A 122 -11.45 -18.09 15.56
CA LEU A 122 -9.99 -18.10 15.74
C LEU A 122 -9.64 -18.52 17.16
N ILE A 123 -8.72 -19.47 17.28
CA ILE A 123 -8.08 -19.79 18.57
C ILE A 123 -7.04 -18.72 18.91
N PRO A 124 -6.73 -18.47 20.20
CA PRO A 124 -5.79 -17.42 20.61
C PRO A 124 -4.44 -17.47 19.89
N ALA A 125 -3.84 -18.66 19.75
CA ALA A 125 -2.55 -18.83 19.07
C ALA A 125 -2.57 -18.38 17.60
N VAL A 126 -3.67 -18.61 16.89
CA VAL A 126 -3.85 -18.16 15.51
C VAL A 126 -3.95 -16.64 15.45
N SER A 127 -4.72 -16.04 16.37
CA SER A 127 -4.87 -14.59 16.45
C SER A 127 -3.54 -13.90 16.73
N ASP A 128 -2.74 -14.44 17.65
CA ASP A 128 -1.43 -13.88 18.00
C ASP A 128 -0.48 -13.93 16.80
N VAL A 129 -0.48 -15.03 16.05
CA VAL A 129 0.32 -15.16 14.82
C VAL A 129 -0.13 -14.13 13.78
N LEU A 130 -1.43 -14.00 13.52
CA LEU A 130 -1.94 -13.03 12.54
C LEU A 130 -1.62 -11.58 12.94
N ILE A 131 -1.77 -11.21 14.22
CA ILE A 131 -1.46 -9.86 14.70
C ILE A 131 0.03 -9.58 14.58
N LYS A 132 0.88 -10.53 14.99
CA LYS A 132 2.34 -10.39 14.90
C LYS A 132 2.81 -10.25 13.45
N ASN A 133 2.19 -10.99 12.53
CA ASN A 133 2.59 -11.06 11.14
C ASN A 133 2.06 -9.91 10.28
N CYS A 134 0.91 -9.35 10.65
CA CYS A 134 0.24 -8.29 9.91
C CYS A 134 1.11 -7.04 9.73
N GLY A 135 1.98 -6.70 10.70
CA GLY A 135 2.82 -5.51 10.61
C GLY A 135 2.04 -4.19 10.45
N GLY A 136 0.72 -4.22 10.69
CA GLY A 136 -0.21 -3.12 10.45
C GLY A 136 -0.96 -3.17 9.11
N ASP A 137 -0.67 -4.13 8.23
CA ASP A 137 -1.36 -4.33 6.95
C ASP A 137 -2.71 -5.06 7.13
N LYS A 138 -3.79 -4.26 7.23
CA LYS A 138 -5.16 -4.80 7.30
C LYS A 138 -5.59 -5.54 6.04
N TRP A 139 -5.05 -5.17 4.88
CA TRP A 139 -5.39 -5.86 3.63
C TRP A 139 -4.85 -7.27 3.64
N TRP A 140 -3.61 -7.45 4.11
CA TRP A 140 -3.03 -8.76 4.35
C TRP A 140 -3.86 -9.56 5.35
N LEU A 141 -4.21 -8.98 6.51
CA LEU A 141 -4.97 -9.67 7.54
C LEU A 141 -6.36 -10.10 7.05
N VAL A 142 -7.06 -9.24 6.29
CA VAL A 142 -8.35 -9.59 5.66
C VAL A 142 -8.18 -10.72 4.65
N THR A 143 -7.12 -10.68 3.84
CA THR A 143 -6.80 -11.73 2.87
C THR A 143 -6.53 -13.07 3.55
N GLU A 144 -5.81 -13.09 4.67
CA GLU A 144 -5.57 -14.30 5.44
C GLU A 144 -6.86 -14.86 6.06
N LEU A 145 -7.75 -13.98 6.54
CA LEU A 145 -9.07 -14.42 7.00
C LEU A 145 -9.93 -14.99 5.88
N ASP A 146 -9.87 -14.41 4.67
CA ASP A 146 -10.57 -14.94 3.50
C ASP A 146 -10.04 -16.34 3.14
N LYS A 147 -8.72 -16.55 3.16
CA LYS A 147 -8.10 -17.87 2.95
C LYS A 147 -8.54 -18.89 3.99
N LEU A 148 -8.56 -18.51 5.27
CA LEU A 148 -9.03 -19.36 6.37
C LEU A 148 -10.51 -19.74 6.19
N ALA A 149 -11.34 -18.80 5.77
CA ALA A 149 -12.76 -19.03 5.51
C ALA A 149 -13.01 -19.97 4.31
N LEU A 150 -12.12 -19.96 3.31
CA LEU A 150 -12.20 -20.83 2.13
C LEU A 150 -11.75 -22.27 2.38
N GLY A 151 -11.27 -22.60 3.59
CA GLY A 151 -10.98 -23.98 3.97
C GLY A 151 -9.52 -24.39 3.78
N SER A 152 -8.58 -23.45 3.84
CA SER A 152 -7.17 -23.75 4.10
C SER A 152 -6.86 -23.63 5.61
N PRO A 153 -7.14 -24.65 6.45
CA PRO A 153 -6.62 -24.69 7.82
C PRO A 153 -5.11 -24.99 7.85
N ALA A 154 -4.56 -25.46 6.72
CA ALA A 154 -3.13 -25.64 6.54
C ALA A 154 -2.53 -24.33 6.02
N ALA A 155 -1.66 -23.75 6.84
CA ALA A 155 -0.86 -22.57 6.56
C ALA A 155 -1.64 -21.24 6.63
N ILE A 156 -1.97 -20.81 7.86
CA ILE A 156 -1.40 -19.52 8.25
C ILE A 156 0.09 -19.80 8.15
N GLU A 157 0.68 -19.48 7.00
CA GLU A 157 2.13 -19.51 6.93
C GLU A 157 2.55 -18.63 8.10
N PRO A 158 3.29 -19.15 9.10
CA PRO A 158 4.00 -18.22 9.94
C PRO A 158 4.68 -17.29 8.95
N VAL A 159 4.57 -15.96 9.13
CA VAL A 159 5.66 -15.11 8.68
C VAL A 159 6.81 -15.78 9.35
N ARG A 160 7.52 -16.58 8.57
CA ARG A 160 8.67 -17.23 9.07
C ARG A 160 9.49 -16.00 9.44
N GLU A 161 9.87 -15.87 10.71
CA GLU A 161 10.75 -14.78 11.13
C GLU A 161 12.04 -14.76 10.27
N ASP A 162 12.27 -15.84 9.51
CA ASP A 162 13.24 -16.01 8.43
C ASP A 162 12.96 -15.26 7.11
N GLN A 163 11.84 -14.54 6.93
CA GLN A 163 11.53 -13.71 5.76
C GLN A 163 11.35 -12.21 6.09
N ASN A 164 11.65 -11.78 7.32
CA ASN A 164 11.74 -10.35 7.62
C ASN A 164 12.97 -9.78 6.89
N PHE A 165 12.75 -9.28 5.66
CA PHE A 165 13.81 -8.76 4.80
C PHE A 165 14.72 -7.77 5.53
N PHE A 166 14.17 -6.73 6.16
CA PHE A 166 14.97 -5.74 6.90
C PHE A 166 15.64 -6.32 8.15
N GLY A 167 14.99 -7.28 8.82
CA GLY A 167 15.58 -8.02 9.93
C GLY A 167 16.80 -8.83 9.49
N LEU A 168 16.71 -9.52 8.37
CA LEU A 168 17.80 -10.32 7.80
C LEU A 168 18.91 -9.45 7.22
N ILE A 169 18.58 -8.35 6.54
CA ILE A 169 19.57 -7.36 6.06
C ILE A 169 20.38 -6.82 7.24
N ASN A 170 19.72 -6.48 8.37
CA ASN A 170 20.42 -6.03 9.57
C ASN A 170 21.25 -7.14 10.23
N LYS A 171 20.74 -8.38 10.29
CA LYS A 171 21.50 -9.53 10.78
C LYS A 171 22.74 -9.81 9.93
N PHE A 172 22.61 -9.73 8.61
CA PHE A 172 23.68 -9.92 7.66
C PHE A 172 24.76 -8.82 7.79
N ARG A 173 24.36 -7.54 7.75
CA ARG A 173 25.30 -6.41 7.81
C ARG A 173 26.04 -6.31 9.14
N ASN A 174 25.35 -6.59 10.24
CA ASN A 174 25.92 -6.47 11.59
C ASN A 174 26.46 -7.83 12.10
N ALA A 175 26.68 -8.82 11.22
CA ALA A 175 27.19 -10.11 11.62
C ALA A 175 28.69 -10.00 11.97
N ASP A 176 29.03 -10.35 13.21
CA ASP A 176 30.43 -10.37 13.67
C ASP A 176 31.19 -11.63 13.22
N SER A 177 30.53 -12.57 12.55
CA SER A 177 31.17 -13.76 12.00
C SER A 177 30.43 -14.35 10.81
N VAL A 178 31.17 -15.09 9.99
CA VAL A 178 30.67 -15.88 8.85
C VAL A 178 29.51 -16.81 9.25
N GLY A 179 29.56 -17.37 10.47
CA GLY A 179 28.52 -18.25 11.01
C GLY A 179 27.17 -17.56 11.25
N TYR A 180 27.14 -16.22 11.31
CA TYR A 180 25.90 -15.44 11.37
C TYR A 180 25.56 -14.78 10.03
N ALA A 181 26.56 -14.41 9.24
CA ALA A 181 26.37 -13.78 7.94
C ALA A 181 25.79 -14.76 6.91
N LEU A 182 26.37 -15.95 6.75
CA LEU A 182 25.96 -16.91 5.73
C LEU A 182 24.50 -17.40 5.90
N PRO A 183 24.03 -17.79 7.11
CA PRO A 183 22.64 -18.20 7.27
C PRO A 183 21.64 -17.06 7.07
N ALA A 184 22.06 -15.81 7.26
CA ALA A 184 21.22 -14.65 6.95
C ALA A 184 21.17 -14.37 5.44
N LEU A 185 22.29 -14.52 4.74
CA LEU A 185 22.38 -14.38 3.29
C LEU A 185 21.61 -15.49 2.57
N GLU A 186 21.79 -16.75 2.96
CA GLU A 186 21.09 -17.90 2.38
C GLU A 186 19.57 -17.68 2.43
N ARG A 187 19.05 -17.27 3.59
CA ARG A 187 17.63 -16.92 3.74
C ARG A 187 17.21 -15.76 2.85
N LEU A 188 18.01 -14.70 2.72
CA LEU A 188 17.68 -13.59 1.84
C LEU A 188 17.58 -14.05 0.38
N LEU A 189 18.49 -14.92 -0.07
CA LEU A 189 18.52 -15.45 -1.42
C LEU A 189 17.37 -16.41 -1.73
N ASP A 190 16.75 -17.03 -0.72
CA ASP A 190 15.60 -17.92 -0.91
C ASP A 190 14.33 -17.20 -1.40
N PHE A 191 14.18 -15.90 -1.14
CA PHE A 191 12.94 -15.18 -1.46
C PHE A 191 13.14 -13.79 -2.09
N GLU A 192 14.38 -13.33 -2.30
CA GLU A 192 14.67 -12.03 -2.91
C GLU A 192 15.81 -12.08 -3.94
N GLU A 193 15.75 -11.16 -4.89
CA GLU A 193 16.75 -11.02 -5.94
C GLU A 193 18.10 -10.51 -5.40
N PRO A 194 19.24 -11.14 -5.75
CA PRO A 194 20.58 -10.73 -5.32
C PRO A 194 20.87 -9.24 -5.55
N ALA A 195 20.45 -8.69 -6.68
CA ALA A 195 20.64 -7.28 -7.01
C ALA A 195 19.92 -6.35 -6.01
N LYS A 196 18.70 -6.71 -5.57
CA LYS A 196 17.92 -5.95 -4.58
C LYS A 196 18.62 -5.98 -3.23
N ILE A 197 19.09 -7.16 -2.80
CA ILE A 197 19.81 -7.35 -1.55
C ILE A 197 21.09 -6.48 -1.54
N PHE A 198 21.90 -6.57 -2.60
CA PHE A 198 23.13 -5.78 -2.76
C PHE A 198 22.88 -4.28 -2.71
N ASN A 199 21.91 -3.77 -3.48
CA ASN A 199 21.59 -2.35 -3.52
C ASN A 199 21.10 -1.85 -2.16
N MET A 200 20.29 -2.66 -1.46
CA MET A 200 19.82 -2.32 -0.13
C MET A 200 20.98 -2.23 0.87
N ILE A 201 21.87 -3.22 0.90
CA ILE A 201 23.05 -3.20 1.78
C ILE A 201 23.94 -1.98 1.47
N SER A 202 24.20 -1.73 0.18
CA SER A 202 24.99 -0.58 -0.29
C SER A 202 24.41 0.75 0.17
N SER A 203 23.08 0.89 0.16
CA SER A 203 22.40 2.12 0.61
C SER A 203 22.59 2.42 2.11
N PHE A 204 22.93 1.41 2.91
CA PHE A 204 23.15 1.53 4.34
C PHE A 204 24.63 1.61 4.73
N ALA A 205 25.57 1.56 3.78
CA ALA A 205 26.99 1.71 4.06
C ALA A 205 27.29 3.10 4.62
N LYS A 206 27.81 3.17 5.84
CA LYS A 206 28.08 4.43 6.56
C LYS A 206 29.56 4.75 6.69
N ALA A 207 30.43 3.75 6.66
CA ALA A 207 31.87 3.93 6.75
C ALA A 207 32.49 4.14 5.35
N SER A 208 33.56 4.92 5.28
CA SER A 208 34.27 5.19 4.02
C SER A 208 34.87 3.95 3.37
N GLU A 209 35.23 2.96 4.18
CA GLU A 209 35.80 1.69 3.73
C GLU A 209 34.73 0.78 3.11
N ASP A 210 33.59 0.58 3.79
CA ASP A 210 32.44 -0.15 3.26
C ASP A 210 31.92 0.46 1.96
N LEU A 211 31.84 1.80 1.89
CA LEU A 211 31.42 2.51 0.69
C LEU A 211 32.37 2.26 -0.49
N ARG A 212 33.67 2.22 -0.23
CA ARG A 212 34.68 1.95 -1.26
C ARG A 212 34.57 0.52 -1.77
N LYS A 213 34.44 -0.44 -0.87
CA LYS A 213 34.29 -1.86 -1.19
C LYS A 213 33.02 -2.12 -2.01
N MET A 214 31.89 -1.49 -1.64
CA MET A 214 30.65 -1.56 -2.42
C MET A 214 30.78 -0.93 -3.81
N ALA A 215 31.50 0.19 -3.94
CA ALA A 215 31.75 0.82 -5.23
C ALA A 215 32.64 -0.05 -6.14
N ASP A 216 33.63 -0.73 -5.57
CA ASP A 216 34.50 -1.65 -6.31
C ASP A 216 33.70 -2.88 -6.81
N TYR A 217 32.82 -3.44 -5.98
CA TYR A 217 31.90 -4.51 -6.41
C TYR A 217 30.93 -4.04 -7.50
N ASP A 218 30.33 -2.86 -7.37
CA ASP A 218 29.41 -2.32 -8.38
C ASP A 218 30.13 -2.12 -9.73
N ALA A 219 31.39 -1.65 -9.72
CA ALA A 219 32.22 -1.56 -10.92
C ALA A 219 32.54 -2.94 -11.51
N ALA A 220 32.88 -3.92 -10.67
CA ALA A 220 33.17 -5.29 -11.11
C ALA A 220 31.93 -5.93 -11.77
N ILE A 221 30.76 -5.78 -11.16
CA ILE A 221 29.48 -6.28 -11.67
C ILE A 221 29.12 -5.64 -13.01
N LYS A 222 29.20 -4.30 -13.11
CA LYS A 222 28.94 -3.59 -14.37
C LYS A 222 29.92 -3.95 -15.49
N SER A 223 31.15 -4.32 -15.13
CA SER A 223 32.16 -4.78 -16.08
C SER A 223 32.04 -6.28 -16.44
N GLY A 224 31.08 -7.00 -15.85
CA GLY A 224 30.87 -8.44 -16.08
C GLY A 224 31.96 -9.33 -15.49
N LYS A 225 32.76 -8.83 -14.54
CA LYS A 225 33.83 -9.60 -13.87
C LYS A 225 33.33 -10.41 -12.67
N MET A 226 32.14 -10.10 -12.18
CA MET A 226 31.53 -10.67 -10.99
C MET A 226 30.02 -10.56 -11.11
N GLU A 227 29.27 -11.47 -10.50
CA GLU A 227 27.81 -11.37 -10.36
C GLU A 227 27.38 -10.94 -8.96
N TYR A 228 26.14 -10.44 -8.83
CA TYR A 228 25.59 -10.01 -7.53
C TYR A 228 25.65 -11.10 -6.43
N PRO A 229 25.36 -12.40 -6.70
CA PRO A 229 25.52 -13.45 -5.68
C PRO A 229 26.96 -13.61 -5.21
N GLU A 230 27.93 -13.45 -6.12
CA GLU A 230 29.36 -13.58 -5.82
C GLU A 230 29.84 -12.43 -4.93
N ALA A 231 29.43 -11.19 -5.23
CA ALA A 231 29.74 -10.03 -4.40
C ALA A 231 29.13 -10.13 -3.00
N LEU A 232 27.90 -10.64 -2.89
CA LEU A 232 27.23 -10.86 -1.60
C LEU A 232 27.90 -11.97 -0.79
N LEU A 233 28.36 -13.04 -1.45
CA LEU A 233 29.09 -14.12 -0.80
C LEU A 233 30.45 -13.63 -0.27
N ASP A 234 31.21 -12.91 -1.08
CA ASP A 234 32.50 -12.33 -0.70
C ASP A 234 32.35 -11.42 0.54
N LEU A 235 31.31 -10.58 0.52
CA LEU A 235 30.93 -9.74 1.65
C LEU A 235 30.56 -10.54 2.91
N ALA A 236 29.92 -11.71 2.76
CA ALA A 236 29.56 -12.59 3.87
C ALA A 236 30.76 -13.29 4.51
N LEU A 237 31.81 -13.53 3.71
CA LEU A 237 33.06 -14.18 4.14
C LEU A 237 33.98 -13.20 4.86
N GLY A 238 33.83 -11.89 4.62
CA GLY A 238 34.60 -10.85 5.27
C GLY A 238 35.97 -10.59 4.62
N ASP A 239 36.17 -11.07 3.40
CA ASP A 239 37.36 -10.85 2.57
C ASP A 239 37.21 -9.57 1.74
#